data_AF-A0A1G3ZL31-F1
#
_entry.id   AF-A0A1G3ZL31-F1
#
_cell.length_a   1.000
_cell.length_b   1.000
_cell.length_c   1.000
_cell.angle_alpha   90.00
_cell.angle_beta   90.00
_cell.angle_gamma   90.00
#
_symmetry.space_group_name_H-M   'P 1'
#
loop_
_entity.id
_entity.type
_entity.pdbx_description
1 polymer ?
#
loop_
_entity_poly.entity_id
_entity_poly.type
_entity_poly.pdbx_seq_one_letter_code
_entity_poly.pdbx_strand_id
1 'polypeptide(L)'
;MLTRKNHIECACLNLVAGAMISAEFTQGLERLGILHQPTLPYSPYQNAKQEVFWVQVEGRLLAMLEGENELTLQQLNHATMPWIELEYHRKRHSEIGCTPLERYLQGPDVGRPCLDSASLRHAFCDQVIRKQRQSDGTLSLHAKRFEVPSQYRHMERLSVRYAS
;
A
#
# COMPACT_ATOMS: atom_id res chain seq x y z
N MET A 1 -9.11 16.46 26.79
CA MET A 1 -10.25 16.76 25.89
C MET A 1 -9.96 16.06 24.56
N LEU A 2 -10.36 14.78 24.44
CA LEU A 2 -10.09 13.96 23.25
C LEU A 2 -11.13 14.32 22.18
N THR A 3 -10.72 15.12 21.21
CA THR A 3 -11.49 15.33 19.98
C THR A 3 -11.54 13.99 19.23
N ARG A 4 -12.66 13.29 19.34
CA ARG A 4 -13.04 12.23 18.40
C ARG A 4 -13.13 12.86 17.01
N LYS A 5 -12.03 12.83 16.25
CA LYS A 5 -12.11 12.94 14.79
C LYS A 5 -12.95 11.76 14.33
N ASN A 6 -14.02 12.05 13.59
CA ASN A 6 -14.88 11.07 12.95
C ASN A 6 -14.00 10.02 12.25
N HIS A 7 -13.91 8.83 12.84
CA HIS A 7 -13.10 7.74 12.32
C HIS A 7 -13.88 7.14 11.15
N ILE A 8 -13.71 7.71 9.95
CA ILE A 8 -14.16 7.04 8.75
C ILE A 8 -13.25 5.83 8.58
N GLU A 9 -13.83 4.63 8.69
CA GLU A 9 -13.14 3.38 8.42
C GLU A 9 -12.64 3.41 6.98
N CYS A 10 -11.32 3.33 6.80
CA CYS A 10 -10.72 3.24 5.48
C CYS A 10 -10.59 1.75 5.18
N ALA A 11 -11.17 1.29 4.09
CA ALA A 11 -11.07 -0.09 3.64
C ALA A 11 -10.20 -0.15 2.37
N CYS A 12 -9.38 -1.18 2.28
CA CYS A 12 -8.59 -1.51 1.11
C CYS A 12 -9.06 -2.85 0.54
N LEU A 13 -9.66 -2.80 -0.65
CA LEU A 13 -10.09 -3.98 -1.41
C LEU A 13 -9.02 -4.35 -2.43
N ASN A 14 -8.36 -5.49 -2.22
CA ASN A 14 -7.28 -5.96 -3.09
C ASN A 14 -7.47 -7.42 -3.50
N LEU A 15 -6.86 -7.77 -4.63
CA LEU A 15 -6.71 -9.15 -5.08
C LEU A 15 -5.90 -9.96 -4.06
N VAL A 16 -6.25 -11.23 -3.92
CA VAL A 16 -5.47 -12.20 -3.14
C VAL A 16 -4.22 -12.58 -3.95
N ALA A 17 -3.18 -11.77 -3.84
CA ALA A 17 -1.84 -12.06 -4.36
C ALA A 17 -0.85 -12.22 -3.19
N GLY A 18 0.21 -13.00 -3.38
CA GLY A 18 1.19 -13.31 -2.32
C GLY A 18 1.75 -12.07 -1.59
N ALA A 19 2.03 -10.99 -2.33
CA ALA A 19 2.45 -9.72 -1.75
C ALA A 19 1.35 -9.02 -0.95
N MET A 20 0.09 -9.14 -1.35
CA MET A 20 -1.07 -8.50 -0.72
C MET A 20 -1.55 -9.23 0.53
N ILE A 21 -1.08 -10.46 0.77
CA ILE A 21 -1.32 -11.22 2.00
C ILE A 21 -0.07 -11.32 2.88
N SER A 22 1.02 -10.63 2.51
CA SER A 22 2.25 -10.65 3.29
C SER A 22 2.03 -10.05 4.68
N ALA A 23 2.85 -10.49 5.63
CA ALA A 23 2.83 -9.95 6.99
C ALA A 23 3.10 -8.44 7.00
N GLU A 24 4.03 -7.96 6.19
CA GLU A 24 4.35 -6.52 6.08
C GLU A 24 3.16 -5.70 5.58
N PHE A 25 2.46 -6.20 4.57
CA PHE A 25 1.33 -5.50 3.96
C PHE A 25 0.14 -5.47 4.92
N THR A 26 -0.25 -6.63 5.44
CA THR A 26 -1.40 -6.78 6.34
C THR A 26 -1.20 -6.03 7.65
N GLN A 27 -0.04 -6.18 8.30
CA GLN A 27 0.28 -5.45 9.53
C GLN A 27 0.45 -3.95 9.28
N GLY A 28 0.95 -3.56 8.10
CA GLY A 28 1.07 -2.15 7.71
C GLY A 28 -0.28 -1.47 7.58
N LEU A 29 -1.22 -2.10 6.87
CA LEU A 29 -2.60 -1.61 6.78
C LEU A 29 -3.26 -1.51 8.17
N GLU A 30 -3.11 -2.55 9.00
CA GLU A 30 -3.63 -2.57 10.36
C GLU A 30 -3.10 -1.40 11.20
N ARG A 31 -1.77 -1.16 11.19
CA ARG A 31 -1.13 -0.05 11.92
C ARG A 31 -1.58 1.32 11.45
N LEU A 32 -1.93 1.45 10.17
CA LEU A 32 -2.47 2.68 9.60
C LEU A 32 -3.99 2.83 9.80
N GLY A 33 -4.65 1.87 10.48
CA GLY A 33 -6.09 1.86 10.68
C GLY A 33 -6.85 1.74 9.35
N ILE A 34 -6.34 0.87 8.47
CA ILE A 34 -6.94 0.51 7.19
C ILE A 34 -7.40 -0.94 7.28
N LEU A 35 -8.69 -1.17 7.09
CA LEU A 35 -9.29 -2.49 7.06
C LEU A 35 -8.91 -3.19 5.74
N HIS A 36 -8.14 -4.27 5.82
CA HIS A 36 -7.82 -5.07 4.65
C HIS A 36 -8.96 -6.04 4.34
N GLN A 37 -9.61 -5.88 3.19
CA GLN A 37 -10.71 -6.71 2.71
C GLN A 37 -10.28 -7.39 1.41
N PRO A 38 -9.68 -8.60 1.44
CA PRO A 38 -9.36 -9.30 0.22
C PRO A 38 -10.61 -9.67 -0.57
N THR A 39 -10.49 -9.70 -1.90
CA THR A 39 -11.55 -10.18 -2.78
C THR A 39 -11.91 -11.63 -2.45
N LEU A 40 -13.21 -11.93 -2.42
CA LEU A 40 -13.73 -13.27 -2.19
C LEU A 40 -13.47 -14.17 -3.41
N PRO A 41 -13.27 -15.47 -3.21
CA PRO A 41 -13.25 -16.44 -4.30
C PRO A 41 -14.51 -16.32 -5.16
N TYR A 42 -14.36 -16.46 -6.48
CA TYR A 42 -15.46 -16.45 -7.45
C TYR A 42 -16.35 -15.19 -7.39
N SER A 43 -15.79 -14.03 -7.03
CA SER A 43 -16.51 -12.76 -6.93
C SER A 43 -16.01 -11.71 -7.92
N PRO A 44 -16.21 -11.91 -9.25
CA PRO A 44 -15.68 -11.01 -10.29
C PRO A 44 -16.22 -9.58 -10.19
N TYR A 45 -17.43 -9.41 -9.62
CA TYR A 45 -18.02 -8.09 -9.37
C TYR A 45 -17.19 -7.21 -8.44
N GLN A 46 -16.30 -7.77 -7.62
CA GLN A 46 -15.39 -7.01 -6.76
C GLN A 46 -14.21 -6.38 -7.53
N ASN A 47 -13.87 -6.92 -8.70
CA ASN A 47 -12.69 -6.53 -9.49
C ASN A 47 -13.03 -5.65 -10.70
N ALA A 48 -14.29 -5.56 -11.10
CA ALA A 48 -14.71 -4.90 -12.34
C ALA A 48 -14.12 -3.49 -12.51
N LYS A 49 -14.02 -2.69 -11.42
CA LYS A 49 -13.40 -1.36 -11.49
C LYS A 49 -11.89 -1.40 -11.76
N GLN A 50 -11.19 -2.35 -11.13
CA GLN A 50 -9.75 -2.54 -11.36
C GLN A 50 -9.51 -3.02 -12.79
N GLU A 51 -10.31 -3.96 -13.27
CA GLU A 51 -10.25 -4.49 -14.64
C GLU A 51 -10.51 -3.39 -15.69
N VAL A 52 -11.55 -2.57 -15.51
CA VAL A 52 -11.85 -1.45 -16.42
C VAL A 52 -10.71 -0.43 -16.45
N PHE A 53 -10.06 -0.18 -15.31
CA PHE A 53 -8.87 0.68 -15.27
C PHE A 53 -7.71 0.07 -16.08
N TRP A 54 -7.43 -1.22 -15.91
CA TRP A 54 -6.37 -1.91 -16.67
C TRP A 54 -6.62 -1.90 -18.19
N VAL A 55 -7.88 -2.03 -18.62
CA VAL A 55 -8.25 -1.88 -20.05
C VAL A 55 -7.87 -0.48 -20.59
N GLN A 56 -7.97 0.58 -19.78
CA GLN A 56 -7.52 1.92 -20.20
C GLN A 56 -5.99 2.02 -20.22
N VAL A 57 -5.30 1.39 -19.26
CA VAL A 57 -3.84 1.35 -19.26
C VAL A 57 -3.32 0.64 -20.52
N GLU A 58 -3.83 -0.54 -20.83
CA GLU A 58 -3.41 -1.32 -22.00
C GLU A 58 -3.83 -0.65 -23.31
N GLY A 59 -5.13 -0.37 -23.46
CA GLY A 59 -5.71 0.10 -24.72
C GLY A 59 -5.42 1.57 -25.06
N ARG A 60 -4.85 2.35 -24.12
CA ARG A 60 -4.51 3.75 -24.35
C ARG A 60 -3.09 4.10 -23.98
N LEU A 61 -2.68 3.91 -22.73
CA LEU A 61 -1.33 4.31 -22.28
C LEU A 61 -0.26 3.45 -22.96
N LEU A 62 -0.35 2.12 -22.87
CA LEU A 62 0.64 1.22 -23.46
C LEU A 62 0.59 1.26 -24.99
N ALA A 63 -0.60 1.37 -25.58
CA ALA A 63 -0.76 1.57 -27.03
C ALA A 63 -0.01 2.81 -27.56
N MET A 64 0.07 3.90 -26.78
CA MET A 64 0.86 5.09 -27.15
C MET A 64 2.38 4.86 -27.09
N LEU A 65 2.83 3.82 -26.39
CA LEU A 65 4.24 3.48 -26.17
C LEU A 65 4.71 2.29 -27.03
N GLU A 66 3.84 1.69 -27.86
CA GLU A 66 4.15 0.48 -28.66
C GLU A 66 5.35 0.67 -29.63
N GLY A 67 5.65 1.89 -30.04
CA GLY A 67 6.79 2.21 -30.92
C GLY A 67 8.14 2.32 -30.22
N GLU A 68 8.20 2.22 -28.90
CA GLU A 68 9.44 2.39 -28.14
C GLU A 68 10.17 1.08 -27.90
N ASN A 69 11.35 0.95 -28.52
CA ASN A 69 12.13 -0.30 -28.53
C ASN A 69 12.81 -0.62 -27.18
N GLU A 70 13.08 0.38 -26.35
CA GLU A 70 13.71 0.24 -25.03
C GLU A 70 12.89 0.97 -23.96
N LEU A 71 11.78 0.35 -23.54
CA LEU A 71 10.92 0.92 -22.50
C LEU A 71 11.46 0.60 -21.10
N THR A 72 12.05 1.61 -20.45
CA THR A 72 12.47 1.52 -19.04
C THR A 72 11.31 1.82 -18.09
N LEU A 73 11.40 1.33 -16.85
CA LEU A 73 10.44 1.65 -15.79
C LEU A 73 10.34 3.17 -15.53
N GLN A 74 11.46 3.89 -15.67
CA GLN A 74 11.47 5.35 -15.51
C GLN A 74 10.66 6.04 -16.62
N GLN A 75 10.83 5.63 -17.88
CA GLN A 75 10.03 6.17 -18.99
C GLN A 75 8.55 5.83 -18.82
N LEU A 76 8.22 4.62 -18.40
CA LEU A 76 6.84 4.24 -18.11
C LEU A 76 6.23 5.15 -17.03
N ASN A 77 6.96 5.38 -15.93
CA ASN A 77 6.51 6.30 -14.87
C ASN A 77 6.32 7.73 -15.39
N HIS A 78 7.26 8.24 -16.20
CA HIS A 78 7.18 9.56 -16.81
C HIS A 78 6.01 9.70 -17.79
N ALA A 79 5.67 8.66 -18.56
CA ALA A 79 4.53 8.68 -19.47
C ALA A 79 3.19 8.53 -18.72
N THR A 80 3.17 7.74 -17.64
CA THR A 80 1.96 7.47 -16.86
C THR A 80 1.41 8.73 -16.20
N MET A 81 2.29 9.57 -15.62
CA MET A 81 1.86 10.79 -14.93
C MET A 81 1.03 11.76 -15.79
N PRO A 82 1.52 12.25 -16.94
CA PRO A 82 0.75 13.15 -17.79
C PRO A 82 -0.48 12.47 -18.38
N TRP A 83 -0.44 11.17 -18.69
CA TRP A 83 -1.63 10.45 -19.15
C TRP A 83 -2.73 10.43 -18.08
N ILE A 84 -2.38 10.16 -16.81
CA ILE A 84 -3.33 10.18 -15.70
C ILE A 84 -3.91 11.59 -15.51
N GLU A 85 -3.06 12.61 -15.41
CA GLU A 85 -3.46 13.97 -15.03
C GLU A 85 -4.17 14.75 -16.14
N LEU A 86 -3.74 14.55 -17.39
CA LEU A 86 -4.21 15.33 -18.52
C LEU A 86 -5.28 14.61 -19.34
N GLU A 87 -5.29 13.27 -19.33
CA GLU A 87 -6.24 12.49 -20.13
C GLU A 87 -7.24 11.73 -19.26
N TYR A 88 -6.80 10.73 -18.50
CA TYR A 88 -7.69 9.81 -17.79
C TYR A 88 -8.63 10.54 -16.81
N HIS A 89 -8.07 11.39 -15.94
CA HIS A 89 -8.85 12.14 -14.96
C HIS A 89 -9.76 13.22 -15.55
N ARG A 90 -9.51 13.66 -16.80
CA ARG A 90 -10.24 14.73 -17.49
C ARG A 90 -11.24 14.24 -18.53
N LYS A 91 -11.18 12.96 -18.90
CA LYS A 91 -12.12 12.37 -19.86
C LYS A 91 -13.48 12.17 -19.19
N ARG A 92 -14.56 12.59 -19.86
CA ARG A 92 -15.92 12.31 -19.40
C ARG A 92 -16.15 10.80 -19.35
N HIS A 93 -16.52 10.31 -18.18
CA HIS A 93 -16.80 8.90 -17.97
C HIS A 93 -18.31 8.65 -18.17
N SER A 94 -18.65 7.65 -18.99
CA SER A 94 -20.03 7.38 -19.42
C SER A 94 -20.95 7.02 -18.26
N GLU A 95 -20.50 6.17 -17.34
CA GLU A 95 -21.31 5.71 -16.20
C GLU A 95 -21.58 6.79 -15.15
N ILE A 96 -20.58 7.58 -14.77
CA ILE A 96 -20.71 8.62 -13.73
C ILE A 96 -21.17 9.98 -14.27
N GLY A 97 -21.26 10.13 -15.60
CA GLY A 97 -21.78 11.33 -16.26
C GLY A 97 -20.96 12.62 -16.06
N CYS A 98 -19.72 12.51 -15.59
CA CYS A 98 -18.77 13.60 -15.34
C CYS A 98 -17.33 13.06 -15.48
N THR A 99 -16.32 13.90 -15.30
CA THR A 99 -14.93 13.43 -15.25
C THR A 99 -14.59 12.82 -13.88
N PRO A 100 -13.66 11.85 -13.79
CA PRO A 100 -13.20 11.33 -12.51
C PRO A 100 -12.69 12.42 -11.56
N LEU A 101 -12.00 13.44 -12.07
CA LEU A 101 -11.52 14.57 -11.29
C LEU A 101 -12.66 15.41 -10.70
N GLU A 102 -13.66 15.76 -11.50
CA GLU A 102 -14.84 16.49 -11.01
C GLU A 102 -15.56 15.70 -9.93
N ARG A 103 -15.76 14.39 -10.14
CA ARG A 103 -16.39 13.51 -9.16
C ARG A 103 -15.62 13.48 -7.84
N TYR A 104 -14.28 13.40 -7.91
CA TYR A 104 -13.41 13.41 -6.74
C TYR A 104 -13.51 14.73 -5.97
N LEU A 105 -13.43 15.87 -6.67
CA LEU A 105 -13.49 17.20 -6.07
C LEU A 105 -14.86 17.56 -5.47
N GLN A 106 -15.94 17.02 -6.02
CA GLN A 106 -17.30 17.19 -5.50
C GLN A 106 -17.62 16.25 -4.32
N GLY A 107 -16.82 15.21 -4.13
CA GLY A 107 -16.99 14.26 -3.04
C GLY A 107 -16.65 14.83 -1.67
N PRO A 108 -17.07 14.18 -0.58
CA PRO A 108 -16.62 14.56 0.75
C PRO A 108 -15.11 14.34 0.88
N ASP A 109 -14.42 15.30 1.49
CA ASP A 109 -13.00 15.13 1.84
C ASP A 109 -12.88 14.14 3.00
N VAL A 110 -12.38 12.94 2.68
CA VAL A 110 -12.07 11.87 3.63
C VAL A 110 -10.55 11.62 3.71
N GLY A 111 -9.76 12.58 3.24
CA GLY A 111 -8.30 12.52 3.24
C GLY A 111 -7.71 12.42 4.64
N ARG A 112 -6.60 11.68 4.75
CA ARG A 112 -5.78 11.60 5.97
C ARG A 112 -4.44 12.29 5.68
N PRO A 113 -3.85 13.03 6.63
CA PRO A 113 -2.50 13.53 6.48
C PRO A 113 -1.53 12.39 6.15
N CYS A 114 -0.71 12.57 5.12
CA CYS A 114 0.33 11.62 4.79
C CYS A 114 1.36 11.60 5.93
N LEU A 115 1.75 10.41 6.36
CA LEU A 115 2.86 10.24 7.29
C LEU A 115 4.18 10.52 6.57
N ASP A 116 5.21 10.88 7.33
CA ASP A 116 6.56 10.99 6.77
C ASP A 116 7.06 9.62 6.27
N SER A 117 8.04 9.64 5.37
CA SER A 117 8.54 8.40 4.76
C SER A 117 9.12 7.39 5.76
N ALA A 118 9.68 7.85 6.89
CA ALA A 118 10.23 6.93 7.89
C ALA A 118 9.11 6.21 8.65
N SER A 119 8.06 6.95 9.04
CA SER A 119 6.85 6.37 9.63
C SER A 119 6.15 5.40 8.69
N LEU A 120 6.05 5.72 7.39
CA LEU A 120 5.49 4.80 6.40
C LEU A 120 6.31 3.50 6.29
N ARG A 121 7.63 3.60 6.14
CA ARG A 121 8.50 2.40 6.10
C ARG A 121 8.37 1.56 7.36
N HIS A 122 8.28 2.19 8.52
CA HIS A 122 8.12 1.48 9.78
C HIS A 122 6.74 0.82 9.94
N ALA A 123 5.70 1.44 9.38
CA ALA A 123 4.37 0.85 9.35
C ALA A 123 4.36 -0.46 8.54
N PHE A 124 5.03 -0.50 7.39
CA PHE A 124 5.12 -1.69 6.53
C PHE A 124 6.36 -2.53 6.81
N CYS A 125 6.51 -3.00 8.06
CA CYS A 125 7.51 -3.98 8.46
C CYS A 125 6.82 -5.20 9.08
N ASP A 126 7.38 -6.39 8.88
CA ASP A 126 6.94 -7.57 9.62
C ASP A 126 7.36 -7.44 11.09
N GLN A 127 6.49 -7.85 12.00
CA GLN A 127 6.72 -7.84 13.43
C GLN A 127 6.71 -9.27 13.98
N VAL A 128 7.82 -9.64 14.61
CA VAL A 128 7.99 -10.95 15.23
C VAL A 128 8.45 -10.81 16.67
N ILE A 129 8.05 -11.76 17.51
CA ILE A 129 8.57 -11.87 18.88
C ILE A 129 9.75 -12.83 18.87
N ARG A 130 10.92 -12.36 19.29
CA ARG A 130 12.15 -13.16 19.43
C ARG A 130 12.62 -13.21 20.87
N LYS A 131 13.16 -14.37 21.26
CA LYS A 131 13.82 -14.53 22.56
C LYS A 131 15.26 -14.02 22.45
N GLN A 132 15.64 -13.16 23.39
CA GLN A 132 17.02 -12.70 23.53
C GLN A 132 17.83 -13.74 24.31
N ARG A 133 19.07 -13.97 23.89
CA ARG A 133 20.07 -14.70 24.66
C ARG A 133 20.61 -13.80 25.76
N GLN A 134 20.29 -14.12 27.01
CA GLN A 134 20.62 -13.29 28.18
C GLN A 134 22.12 -13.13 28.45
N SER A 135 22.91 -14.15 28.10
CA SER A 135 24.35 -14.17 28.36
C SER A 135 25.13 -13.15 27.54
N ASP A 136 24.82 -12.98 26.25
CA ASP A 136 25.51 -12.04 25.35
C ASP A 136 24.62 -10.95 24.77
N GLY A 137 23.33 -10.88 25.15
CA GLY A 137 22.43 -9.81 24.73
C GLY A 137 22.10 -9.84 23.25
N THR A 138 22.02 -11.02 22.63
CA THR A 138 21.78 -11.14 21.18
C THR A 138 20.46 -11.81 20.84
N LEU A 139 19.92 -11.53 19.65
CA LEU A 139 18.81 -12.27 19.06
C LEU A 139 19.14 -12.69 17.63
N SER A 140 18.46 -13.73 17.14
CA SER A 140 18.61 -14.19 15.74
C SER A 140 17.34 -13.94 14.95
N LEU A 141 17.50 -13.46 13.72
CA LEU A 141 16.44 -13.22 12.75
C LEU A 141 16.95 -13.56 11.35
N HIS A 142 16.25 -14.45 10.64
CA HIS A 142 16.65 -14.96 9.31
C HIS A 142 18.11 -15.40 9.23
N ALA A 143 18.53 -16.24 10.20
CA ALA A 143 19.90 -16.74 10.37
C ALA A 143 20.99 -15.66 10.58
N LYS A 144 20.62 -14.39 10.76
CA LYS A 144 21.52 -13.29 11.13
C LYS A 144 21.37 -12.97 12.62
N ARG A 145 22.48 -12.62 13.26
CA ARG A 145 22.54 -12.29 14.68
C ARG A 145 22.59 -10.77 14.86
N PHE A 146 21.78 -10.27 15.77
CA PHE A 146 21.70 -8.85 16.10
C PHE A 146 22.00 -8.66 17.58
N GLU A 147 22.74 -7.60 17.89
CA GLU A 147 22.98 -7.15 19.26
C GLU A 147 21.78 -6.33 19.74
N VAL A 148 21.33 -6.61 20.96
CA VAL A 148 20.27 -5.86 21.61
C VAL A 148 20.88 -4.76 22.46
N PRO A 149 20.40 -3.50 22.35
CA PRO A 149 20.83 -2.42 23.23
C PRO A 149 20.71 -2.80 24.70
N SER A 150 21.73 -2.46 25.49
CA SER A 150 21.86 -2.86 26.90
C SER A 150 20.64 -2.52 27.76
N GLN A 151 19.94 -1.42 27.44
CA GLN A 151 18.71 -1.00 28.11
C GLN A 151 17.59 -2.05 28.07
N TYR A 152 17.57 -2.94 27.07
CA TYR A 152 16.57 -4.01 26.96
C TYR A 152 17.05 -5.35 27.50
N ARG A 153 18.26 -5.42 28.09
CA ARG A 153 18.87 -6.70 28.49
C ARG A 153 18.00 -7.48 29.48
N HIS A 154 17.25 -6.78 30.34
CA HIS A 154 16.34 -7.36 31.33
C HIS A 154 15.10 -8.04 30.71
N MET A 155 14.83 -7.82 29.42
CA MET A 155 13.69 -8.43 28.72
C MET A 155 14.10 -9.78 28.12
N GLU A 156 13.34 -10.83 28.41
CA GLU A 156 13.59 -12.15 27.80
C GLU A 156 13.11 -12.21 26.35
N ARG A 157 12.01 -11.52 26.04
CA ARG A 157 11.36 -11.53 24.72
C ARG A 157 11.21 -10.09 24.21
N LEU A 158 11.56 -9.91 22.95
CA LEU A 158 11.54 -8.61 22.28
C LEU A 158 10.64 -8.68 21.04
N SER A 159 9.87 -7.62 20.82
CA SER A 159 9.18 -7.40 19.56
C SER A 159 10.15 -6.72 18.59
N VAL A 160 10.45 -7.37 17.48
CA VAL A 160 11.38 -6.89 16.46
C VAL A 160 10.59 -6.61 15.18
N ARG A 161 10.84 -5.44 14.59
CA ARG A 161 10.32 -5.07 13.27
C ARG A 161 11.45 -5.07 12.25
N TYR A 162 11.21 -5.63 11.09
CA TYR A 162 12.19 -5.72 10.01
C TYR A 162 11.49 -5.72 8.65
N ALA A 163 12.24 -5.34 7.61
CA ALA A 163 11.81 -5.50 6.22
C ALA A 163 12.21 -6.92 5.74
N SER A 164 11.25 -7.70 5.25
CA SER A 164 11.40 -9.10 4.82
C SER A 164 11.67 -9.26 3.33
#